data_AF-A0A2N3F6Q7-F1
#
_entry.id   AF-A0A2N3F6Q7-F1
#
_cell.length_a   1.000
_cell.length_b   1.000
_cell.length_c   1.000
_cell.angle_alpha   90.00
_cell.angle_beta   90.00
_cell.angle_gamma   90.00
#
_symmetry.space_group_name_H-M   'P 1'
#
loop_
_entity.id
_entity.type
_entity.pdbx_description
1 polymer ?
#
loop_
_entity_poly.entity_id
_entity_poly.type
_entity_poly.pdbx_seq_one_letter_code
_entity_poly.pdbx_strand_id
1 'polypeptide(L)'
;MLQVAAVSLAAVLGVALAGWALWAVFIGPKDDTAMQAASIDPAQESTASAVASAPASSPGTGTAAAQPASSSAQPGRATPAFVRAARIAYELDGSVYIAHEDGTNAKKIGHSTSGSYALSPDGGTLAVVSDMRLTLFDVASGAKTEVSSAIDACPVWAPDSTHVLFFRRDTKEYAPSSVWEVERRGSHPVMLCPGDATSVSPNGRSVVVMDSTPVQASDGTTVQLYLSQDSGAFAPMALPPGVVSAVAVSDDRVFVGMLAPQGPASIISVGLDGTGVTPVFGAPSDGSQTTWGVLRLSPDGSRLAAASTGDDGYSRVSILRLGGGAEIRPDSRRDAYPRCWNSNGTYLYYVEGNQFQGEATTLYRVEKDGLGRKALVVGGR
;
A
#
# COMPACT_ATOMS: atom_id res chain seq x y z
N MET A 1 41.86 16.54 -6.99
CA MET A 1 41.03 16.73 -5.77
C MET A 1 39.70 17.47 -6.01
N LEU A 2 39.34 17.88 -7.24
CA LEU A 2 38.09 18.63 -7.50
C LEU A 2 36.94 17.85 -8.17
N GLN A 3 37.12 16.57 -8.54
CA GLN A 3 36.08 15.79 -9.24
C GLN A 3 35.20 14.91 -8.35
N VAL A 4 35.58 14.67 -7.09
CA VAL A 4 34.82 13.79 -6.17
C VAL A 4 33.71 14.55 -5.42
N ALA A 5 33.78 15.88 -5.33
CA ALA A 5 32.79 16.70 -4.63
C ALA A 5 31.50 17.00 -5.44
N ALA A 6 31.54 16.90 -6.77
CA ALA A 6 30.41 17.27 -7.63
C ALA A 6 29.34 16.15 -7.76
N VAL A 7 29.75 14.88 -7.64
CA VAL A 7 28.83 13.72 -7.78
C VAL A 7 27.97 13.53 -6.53
N SER A 8 28.50 13.85 -5.34
CA SER A 8 27.76 13.74 -4.08
C SER A 8 26.67 14.81 -3.93
N LEU A 9 26.85 15.99 -4.53
CA LEU A 9 25.88 17.08 -4.45
C LEU A 9 24.64 16.81 -5.33
N ALA A 10 24.82 16.16 -6.49
CA ALA A 10 23.72 15.83 -7.40
C ALA A 10 22.79 14.74 -6.85
N ALA A 11 23.32 13.74 -6.12
CA ALA A 11 22.51 12.69 -5.48
C ALA A 11 21.69 13.23 -4.29
N VAL A 12 22.24 14.17 -3.52
CA VAL A 12 21.53 14.84 -2.42
C VAL A 12 20.42 15.77 -2.94
N LEU A 13 20.65 16.45 -4.07
CA LEU A 13 19.63 17.27 -4.75
C LEU A 13 18.50 16.42 -5.34
N GLY A 14 18.79 15.22 -5.87
CA GLY A 14 17.78 14.32 -6.43
C GLY A 14 16.81 13.74 -5.37
N VAL A 15 17.31 13.39 -4.18
CA VAL A 15 16.50 12.90 -3.06
C VAL A 15 15.68 14.04 -2.43
N ALA A 16 16.26 15.24 -2.34
CA ALA A 16 15.52 16.44 -1.91
C ALA A 16 14.40 16.80 -2.90
N LEU A 17 14.60 16.65 -4.21
CA LEU A 17 13.56 16.90 -5.22
C LEU A 17 12.45 15.84 -5.22
N ALA A 18 12.75 14.57 -4.96
CA ALA A 18 11.74 13.52 -4.80
C ALA A 18 10.91 13.71 -3.51
N GLY A 19 11.56 14.10 -2.41
CA GLY A 19 10.88 14.51 -1.18
C GLY A 19 10.08 15.81 -1.34
N TRP A 20 10.57 16.76 -2.15
CA TRP A 20 9.87 18.00 -2.48
C TRP A 20 8.69 17.78 -3.43
N ALA A 21 8.78 16.83 -4.37
CA ALA A 21 7.66 16.44 -5.22
C ALA A 21 6.57 15.71 -4.42
N LEU A 22 6.94 14.84 -3.47
CA LEU A 22 5.99 14.25 -2.52
C LEU A 22 5.38 15.31 -1.58
N TRP A 23 6.15 16.32 -1.15
CA TRP A 23 5.64 17.44 -0.36
C TRP A 23 4.72 18.38 -1.15
N ALA A 24 5.05 18.70 -2.40
CA ALA A 24 4.27 19.61 -3.25
C ALA A 24 2.95 19.00 -3.73
N VAL A 25 2.92 17.67 -3.94
CA VAL A 25 1.70 16.96 -4.35
C VAL A 25 0.71 16.78 -3.19
N PHE A 26 1.17 16.72 -1.93
CA PHE A 26 0.31 16.43 -0.78
C PHE A 26 0.13 17.57 0.24
N ILE A 27 1.07 18.52 0.38
CA ILE A 27 1.11 19.47 1.52
C ILE A 27 1.52 20.92 1.13
N GLY A 28 1.99 21.18 -0.09
CA GLY A 28 2.46 22.52 -0.51
C GLY A 28 1.35 23.60 -0.63
N PRO A 29 1.68 24.90 -0.46
CA PRO A 29 0.73 25.99 -0.66
C PRO A 29 0.24 26.04 -2.11
N LYS A 30 -1.08 26.13 -2.29
CA LYS A 30 -1.74 26.17 -3.60
C LYS A 30 -1.63 27.57 -4.21
N ASP A 31 -0.81 27.72 -5.25
CA ASP A 31 -0.86 28.90 -6.12
C ASP A 31 -1.56 28.54 -7.45
N ASP A 32 -2.67 29.23 -7.72
CA ASP A 32 -3.52 29.08 -8.89
C ASP A 32 -2.83 29.64 -10.15
N THR A 33 -2.07 28.82 -10.86
CA THR A 33 -1.75 29.12 -12.27
C THR A 33 -1.87 27.87 -13.14
N ALA A 34 -2.93 27.85 -13.95
CA ALA A 34 -3.24 26.79 -14.90
C ALA A 34 -2.17 26.71 -16.01
N MET A 35 -1.50 25.57 -16.14
CA MET A 35 -0.76 25.22 -17.36
C MET A 35 -1.68 24.42 -18.29
N GLN A 36 -1.92 24.96 -19.49
CA GLN A 36 -2.64 24.29 -20.57
C GLN A 36 -1.84 23.10 -21.11
N ALA A 37 -2.41 21.90 -21.04
CA ALA A 37 -1.88 20.71 -21.70
C ALA A 37 -2.35 20.65 -23.17
N ALA A 38 -1.41 20.42 -24.09
CA ALA A 38 -1.68 20.23 -25.51
C ALA A 38 -2.30 18.84 -25.77
N SER A 39 -3.36 18.80 -26.58
CA SER A 39 -4.06 17.58 -26.99
C SER A 39 -3.24 16.76 -28.00
N ILE A 40 -3.12 15.44 -27.77
CA ILE A 40 -2.64 14.48 -28.77
C ILE A 40 -3.76 13.47 -29.04
N ASP A 41 -4.07 13.26 -30.32
CA ASP A 41 -5.12 12.35 -30.80
C ASP A 41 -4.77 10.86 -30.59
N PRO A 42 -5.77 9.99 -30.32
CA PRO A 42 -5.57 8.57 -30.05
C PRO A 42 -5.18 7.76 -31.30
N ALA A 43 -4.16 6.91 -31.15
CA ALA A 43 -3.72 5.96 -32.17
C ALA A 43 -4.70 4.77 -32.29
N GLN A 44 -4.95 4.37 -33.53
CA GLN A 44 -5.88 3.32 -33.96
C GLN A 44 -5.42 1.90 -33.58
N GLU A 45 -6.38 1.06 -33.16
CA GLU A 45 -6.19 -0.36 -32.85
C GLU A 45 -5.78 -1.17 -34.09
N SER A 46 -4.74 -2.00 -33.95
CA SER A 46 -4.39 -3.04 -34.93
C SER A 46 -4.77 -4.41 -34.35
N THR A 47 -5.65 -5.11 -35.05
CA THR A 47 -6.12 -6.46 -34.71
C THR A 47 -5.20 -7.52 -35.28
N ALA A 48 -4.85 -8.54 -34.48
CA ALA A 48 -4.27 -9.77 -35.00
C ALA A 48 -4.75 -11.00 -34.20
N SER A 49 -5.33 -11.95 -34.92
CA SER A 49 -5.70 -13.30 -34.47
C SER A 49 -4.52 -14.28 -34.61
N ALA A 50 -4.42 -15.27 -33.71
CA ALA A 50 -3.79 -16.58 -33.97
C ALA A 50 -4.32 -17.58 -32.91
N VAL A 51 -5.17 -18.55 -33.28
CA VAL A 51 -4.90 -19.95 -33.72
C VAL A 51 -4.30 -20.84 -32.62
N ALA A 52 -5.08 -21.85 -32.25
CA ALA A 52 -4.78 -22.92 -31.31
C ALA A 52 -3.97 -24.07 -31.94
N SER A 53 -3.20 -24.80 -31.13
CA SER A 53 -2.85 -26.21 -31.33
C SER A 53 -2.30 -26.84 -30.04
N ALA A 54 -2.92 -27.95 -29.61
CA ALA A 54 -2.36 -28.95 -28.71
C ALA A 54 -1.80 -30.13 -29.54
N PRO A 55 -1.01 -31.04 -28.96
CA PRO A 55 -1.61 -32.30 -28.50
C PRO A 55 -0.99 -32.92 -27.22
N ALA A 56 -1.66 -33.96 -26.73
CA ALA A 56 -1.36 -34.77 -25.54
C ALA A 56 -0.64 -36.09 -25.87
N SER A 57 0.08 -36.67 -24.89
CA SER A 57 0.06 -38.13 -24.56
C SER A 57 1.00 -38.50 -23.39
N SER A 58 0.53 -39.42 -22.54
CA SER A 58 1.08 -39.97 -21.27
C SER A 58 1.99 -41.23 -21.49
N PRO A 59 2.17 -42.20 -20.55
CA PRO A 59 2.61 -42.20 -19.13
C PRO A 59 3.80 -43.17 -18.86
N GLY A 60 4.39 -43.19 -17.65
CA GLY A 60 5.39 -44.20 -17.27
C GLY A 60 5.71 -44.30 -15.77
N THR A 61 5.26 -45.42 -15.19
CA THR A 61 5.40 -46.01 -13.84
C THR A 61 6.74 -45.97 -13.10
N GLY A 62 6.67 -45.94 -11.76
CA GLY A 62 7.75 -46.34 -10.85
C GLY A 62 7.39 -46.18 -9.37
N THR A 63 6.67 -47.14 -8.79
CA THR A 63 6.28 -47.15 -7.38
C THR A 63 7.30 -47.96 -6.56
N ALA A 64 7.96 -47.34 -5.59
CA ALA A 64 8.67 -48.02 -4.51
C ALA A 64 8.26 -47.39 -3.17
N ALA A 65 7.71 -48.23 -2.30
CA ALA A 65 7.15 -47.85 -1.01
C ALA A 65 8.25 -47.48 0.00
N ALA A 66 8.07 -46.36 0.69
CA ALA A 66 8.76 -46.04 1.93
C ALA A 66 7.71 -45.77 3.01
N GLN A 67 7.82 -46.51 4.13
CA GLN A 67 7.02 -46.32 5.34
C GLN A 67 7.09 -44.87 5.83
N PRO A 68 5.98 -44.26 6.27
CA PRO A 68 6.02 -42.94 6.87
C PRO A 68 6.72 -43.02 8.23
N ALA A 69 7.83 -42.30 8.37
CA ALA A 69 8.42 -42.00 9.65
C ALA A 69 7.45 -41.09 10.43
N SER A 70 7.06 -41.54 11.62
CA SER A 70 6.25 -40.80 12.57
C SER A 70 6.99 -39.54 13.03
N SER A 71 6.78 -38.42 12.35
CA SER A 71 7.10 -37.11 12.93
C SER A 71 5.91 -36.67 13.77
N SER A 72 6.12 -36.57 15.07
CA SER A 72 5.19 -35.90 15.98
C SER A 72 5.20 -34.40 15.65
N ALA A 73 4.45 -34.01 14.63
CA ALA A 73 4.14 -32.62 14.37
C ALA A 73 3.29 -32.12 15.54
N GLN A 74 3.88 -31.25 16.35
CA GLN A 74 3.17 -30.47 17.36
C GLN A 74 1.98 -29.78 16.68
N PRO A 75 0.75 -29.86 17.23
CA PRO A 75 -0.41 -29.26 16.57
C PRO A 75 -0.16 -27.77 16.38
N GLY A 76 -0.03 -27.35 15.12
CA GLY A 76 0.12 -25.96 14.75
C GLY A 76 -1.07 -25.19 15.31
N ARG A 77 -0.78 -24.22 16.18
CA ARG A 77 -1.78 -23.32 16.75
C ARG A 77 -2.52 -22.67 15.58
N ALA A 78 -3.81 -22.97 15.44
CA ALA A 78 -4.64 -22.40 14.39
C ALA A 78 -4.60 -20.87 14.48
N THR A 79 -4.21 -20.21 13.39
CA THR A 79 -4.29 -18.76 13.26
C THR A 79 -5.76 -18.35 13.39
N PRO A 80 -6.11 -17.36 14.24
CA PRO A 80 -7.49 -16.87 14.28
C PRO A 80 -7.85 -16.29 12.90
N ALA A 81 -8.87 -16.85 12.27
CA ALA A 81 -9.41 -16.29 11.03
C ALA A 81 -10.23 -15.05 11.39
N PHE A 82 -9.68 -13.86 11.15
CA PHE A 82 -10.44 -12.63 11.34
C PHE A 82 -11.54 -12.50 10.30
N VAL A 83 -12.74 -12.18 10.76
CA VAL A 83 -13.90 -12.01 9.88
C VAL A 83 -13.86 -10.62 9.26
N ARG A 84 -13.72 -10.56 7.93
CA ARG A 84 -13.82 -9.32 7.16
C ARG A 84 -15.25 -9.15 6.65
N ALA A 85 -15.86 -8.00 6.91
CA ALA A 85 -17.17 -7.69 6.37
C ALA A 85 -17.07 -7.37 4.87
N ALA A 86 -18.07 -7.80 4.10
CA ALA A 86 -18.20 -7.50 2.68
C ALA A 86 -18.67 -6.04 2.46
N ARG A 87 -17.80 -5.08 2.79
CA ARG A 87 -18.05 -3.65 2.69
C ARG A 87 -16.82 -2.92 2.15
N ILE A 88 -17.07 -1.80 1.49
CA ILE A 88 -16.05 -0.86 1.04
C ILE A 88 -16.33 0.53 1.58
N ALA A 89 -15.27 1.29 1.83
CA ALA A 89 -15.35 2.72 2.07
C ALA A 89 -14.70 3.46 0.90
N TYR A 90 -15.32 4.55 0.45
CA TYR A 90 -14.80 5.39 -0.62
C TYR A 90 -15.19 6.84 -0.39
N GLU A 91 -14.44 7.74 -1.03
CA GLU A 91 -14.75 9.16 -1.05
C GLU A 91 -15.48 9.51 -2.34
N LEU A 92 -16.50 10.35 -2.24
CA LEU A 92 -17.24 10.92 -3.36
C LEU A 92 -17.74 12.31 -2.96
N ASP A 93 -17.48 13.32 -3.80
CA ASP A 93 -17.90 14.71 -3.59
C ASP A 93 -17.57 15.23 -2.17
N GLY A 94 -16.31 15.04 -1.76
CA GLY A 94 -15.78 15.44 -0.45
C GLY A 94 -16.44 14.74 0.72
N SER A 95 -17.10 13.60 0.52
CA SER A 95 -17.78 12.85 1.58
C SER A 95 -17.36 11.40 1.58
N VAL A 96 -17.27 10.79 2.76
CA VAL A 96 -16.95 9.36 2.87
C VAL A 96 -18.25 8.56 2.92
N TYR A 97 -18.32 7.56 2.05
CA TYR A 97 -19.41 6.60 1.95
C TYR A 97 -18.94 5.22 2.36
N ILE A 98 -19.87 4.43 2.88
CA ILE A 98 -19.70 2.98 3.05
C ILE A 98 -20.78 2.28 2.24
N ALA A 99 -20.39 1.27 1.47
CA ALA A 99 -21.30 0.49 0.63
C ALA A 99 -20.99 -1.02 0.74
N HIS A 100 -21.84 -1.85 0.16
CA HIS A 100 -21.50 -3.24 -0.15
C HIS A 100 -20.37 -3.27 -1.20
N GLU A 101 -19.64 -4.40 -1.25
CA GLU A 101 -18.53 -4.62 -2.21
C GLU A 101 -18.93 -4.51 -3.70
N ASP A 102 -20.21 -4.62 -4.00
CA ASP A 102 -20.76 -4.42 -5.34
C ASP A 102 -21.14 -2.96 -5.66
N GLY A 103 -20.91 -2.04 -4.72
CA GLY A 103 -21.24 -0.63 -4.81
C GLY A 103 -22.68 -0.29 -4.38
N THR A 104 -23.50 -1.28 -4.03
CA THR A 104 -24.89 -1.05 -3.61
C THR A 104 -24.99 -0.60 -2.14
N ASN A 105 -26.15 -0.05 -1.76
CA ASN A 105 -26.46 0.37 -0.39
C ASN A 105 -25.44 1.37 0.20
N ALA A 106 -24.99 2.32 -0.63
CA ALA A 106 -24.09 3.38 -0.19
C ALA A 106 -24.75 4.27 0.86
N LYS A 107 -24.12 4.38 2.04
CA LYS A 107 -24.49 5.26 3.14
C LYS A 107 -23.40 6.30 3.33
N LYS A 108 -23.75 7.58 3.29
CA LYS A 108 -22.87 8.69 3.65
C LYS A 108 -22.60 8.65 5.16
N ILE A 109 -21.32 8.65 5.56
CA ILE A 109 -20.90 8.57 6.97
C ILE A 109 -20.45 9.93 7.50
N GLY A 110 -19.77 10.72 6.68
CA GLY A 110 -19.22 12.01 7.11
C GLY A 110 -18.65 12.82 5.96
N HIS A 111 -18.22 14.04 6.29
CA HIS A 111 -17.48 14.91 5.38
C HIS A 111 -15.99 14.58 5.46
N SER A 112 -15.30 14.54 4.32
CA SER A 112 -13.84 14.50 4.23
C SER A 112 -13.44 15.48 3.15
N THR A 113 -13.14 16.71 3.52
CA THR A 113 -12.74 17.76 2.58
C THR A 113 -11.33 17.56 2.03
N SER A 114 -10.52 16.71 2.67
CA SER A 114 -9.14 16.40 2.25
C SER A 114 -8.48 15.29 3.10
N GLY A 115 -9.26 14.43 3.74
CA GLY A 115 -8.78 13.57 4.82
C GLY A 115 -8.53 12.12 4.44
N SER A 116 -7.53 11.49 5.06
CA SER A 116 -7.31 10.04 4.96
C SER A 116 -8.35 9.23 5.77
N TYR A 117 -8.73 8.03 5.31
CA TYR A 117 -9.70 7.18 6.01
C TYR A 117 -9.39 5.68 5.88
N ALA A 118 -9.87 4.89 6.85
CA ALA A 118 -9.77 3.44 6.85
C ALA A 118 -10.97 2.78 7.54
N LEU A 119 -11.61 1.83 6.86
CA LEU A 119 -12.68 1.00 7.43
C LEU A 119 -12.07 -0.17 8.18
N SER A 120 -12.54 -0.42 9.41
CA SER A 120 -12.19 -1.61 10.19
C SER A 120 -12.52 -2.89 9.41
N PRO A 121 -11.73 -3.97 9.55
CA PRO A 121 -11.98 -5.24 8.87
C PRO A 121 -13.41 -5.76 9.03
N ASP A 122 -14.00 -5.65 10.22
CA ASP A 122 -15.38 -6.07 10.50
C ASP A 122 -16.46 -5.10 9.98
N GLY A 123 -16.06 -3.98 9.37
CA GLY A 123 -16.94 -2.99 8.75
C GLY A 123 -17.79 -2.17 9.73
N GLY A 124 -17.54 -2.25 11.03
CA GLY A 124 -18.36 -1.60 12.06
C GLY A 124 -17.86 -0.22 12.47
N THR A 125 -16.59 0.12 12.20
CA THR A 125 -16.00 1.42 12.54
C THR A 125 -15.16 1.99 11.40
N LEU A 126 -15.33 3.27 11.10
CA LEU A 126 -14.54 4.02 10.14
C LEU A 126 -13.63 5.00 10.87
N ALA A 127 -12.33 4.89 10.66
CA ALA A 127 -11.36 5.89 11.09
C ALA A 127 -11.21 6.96 10.01
N VAL A 128 -11.32 8.24 10.37
CA VAL A 128 -11.14 9.38 9.46
C VAL A 128 -10.15 10.33 10.11
N VAL A 129 -9.14 10.75 9.34
CA VAL A 129 -8.25 11.84 9.69
C VAL A 129 -8.65 13.04 8.85
N SER A 130 -9.16 14.09 9.48
CA SER A 130 -9.54 15.34 8.82
C SER A 130 -9.21 16.50 9.74
N ASP A 131 -8.83 17.66 9.18
CA ASP A 131 -8.44 18.84 9.96
C ASP A 131 -7.39 18.51 11.04
N MET A 132 -6.42 17.65 10.69
CA MET A 132 -5.35 17.17 11.57
C MET A 132 -5.85 16.50 12.85
N ARG A 133 -7.02 15.84 12.79
CA ARG A 133 -7.61 15.08 13.90
C ARG A 133 -8.09 13.72 13.46
N LEU A 134 -7.85 12.71 14.30
CA LEU A 134 -8.45 11.39 14.16
C LEU A 134 -9.84 11.37 14.80
N THR A 135 -10.84 10.98 14.00
CA THR A 135 -12.22 10.73 14.44
C THR A 135 -12.62 9.30 14.07
N LEU A 136 -13.23 8.59 15.01
CA LEU A 136 -13.78 7.25 14.81
C LEU A 136 -15.30 7.33 14.69
N PHE A 137 -15.85 6.76 13.62
CA PHE A 137 -17.28 6.73 13.34
C PHE A 137 -17.82 5.32 13.49
N ASP A 138 -18.81 5.13 14.35
CA ASP A 138 -19.61 3.91 14.39
C ASP A 138 -20.52 3.85 13.16
N VAL A 139 -20.37 2.81 12.35
CA VAL A 139 -21.02 2.73 11.03
C VAL A 139 -22.53 2.51 11.15
N ALA A 140 -22.98 1.83 12.21
CA ALA A 140 -24.38 1.53 12.43
C ALA A 140 -25.15 2.77 12.88
N SER A 141 -24.73 3.37 14.00
CA SER A 141 -25.38 4.49 14.66
C SER A 141 -25.02 5.86 14.07
N GLY A 142 -23.85 5.98 13.42
CA GLY A 142 -23.29 7.27 13.01
C GLY A 142 -22.67 8.06 14.17
N ALA A 143 -22.57 7.48 15.37
CA ALA A 143 -21.90 8.11 16.50
C ALA A 143 -20.42 8.36 16.16
N LYS A 144 -19.90 9.52 16.56
CA LYS A 144 -18.50 9.89 16.35
C LYS A 144 -17.77 10.08 17.67
N THR A 145 -16.53 9.62 17.72
CA THR A 145 -15.60 9.85 18.83
C THR A 145 -14.36 10.56 18.30
N GLU A 146 -14.11 11.78 18.76
CA GLU A 146 -12.84 12.45 18.52
C GLU A 146 -11.77 11.85 19.43
N VAL A 147 -10.62 11.47 18.86
CA VAL A 147 -9.56 10.78 19.60
C VAL A 147 -8.45 11.74 20.00
N SER A 148 -7.77 12.33 19.02
CA SER A 148 -6.57 13.12 19.21
C SER A 148 -6.24 13.91 17.95
N SER A 149 -5.29 14.85 18.06
CA SER A 149 -4.56 15.32 16.88
C SER A 149 -3.89 14.16 16.15
N ALA A 150 -3.82 14.26 14.84
CA ALA A 150 -3.19 13.32 13.93
C ALA A 150 -2.61 14.07 12.72
N ILE A 151 -1.58 13.52 12.09
CA ILE A 151 -1.16 14.00 10.76
C ILE A 151 -2.01 13.34 9.68
N ASP A 152 -2.18 14.00 8.54
CA ASP A 152 -2.91 13.44 7.40
C ASP A 152 -2.15 12.28 6.77
N ALA A 153 -2.37 11.09 7.32
CA ALA A 153 -1.85 9.81 6.87
C ALA A 153 -2.92 8.74 7.10
N CYS A 154 -2.93 7.72 6.24
CA CYS A 154 -3.94 6.67 6.30
C CYS A 154 -3.85 5.86 7.60
N PRO A 155 -4.91 5.83 8.44
CA PRO A 155 -4.94 4.97 9.61
C PRO A 155 -4.88 3.49 9.21
N VAL A 156 -4.31 2.66 10.07
CA VAL A 156 -4.16 1.21 9.81
C VAL A 156 -4.85 0.43 10.91
N TRP A 157 -5.89 -0.33 10.57
CA TRP A 157 -6.60 -1.18 11.53
C TRP A 157 -5.84 -2.48 11.80
N ALA A 158 -5.86 -2.90 13.07
CA ALA A 158 -5.55 -4.27 13.43
C ALA A 158 -6.55 -5.23 12.74
N PRO A 159 -6.11 -6.42 12.26
CA PRO A 159 -6.98 -7.37 11.56
C PRO A 159 -8.20 -7.82 12.35
N ASP A 160 -8.13 -7.81 13.68
CA ASP A 160 -9.21 -8.16 14.60
C ASP A 160 -10.22 -7.02 14.84
N SER A 161 -10.02 -5.85 14.23
CA SER A 161 -10.84 -4.64 14.38
C SER A 161 -10.86 -4.04 15.78
N THR A 162 -9.94 -4.42 16.67
CA THR A 162 -9.96 -3.95 18.06
C THR A 162 -9.17 -2.65 18.29
N HIS A 163 -8.15 -2.39 17.47
CA HIS A 163 -7.27 -1.23 17.57
C HIS A 163 -6.99 -0.61 16.20
N VAL A 164 -6.63 0.67 16.19
CA VAL A 164 -6.19 1.40 15.01
C VAL A 164 -4.87 2.09 15.29
N LEU A 165 -3.93 1.95 14.35
CA LEU A 165 -2.69 2.69 14.31
C LEU A 165 -2.90 4.01 13.54
N PHE A 166 -2.34 5.09 14.07
CA PHE A 166 -2.39 6.41 13.47
C PHE A 166 -1.10 7.17 13.78
N PHE A 167 -0.93 8.32 13.13
CA PHE A 167 0.33 9.05 13.17
C PHE A 167 0.14 10.42 13.80
N ARG A 168 1.12 10.84 14.60
CA ARG A 168 1.17 12.17 15.21
C ARG A 168 2.53 12.79 14.97
N ARG A 169 2.57 14.13 14.96
CA ARG A 169 3.81 14.91 14.94
C ARG A 169 3.71 15.96 16.03
N ASP A 170 4.80 16.16 16.79
CA ASP A 170 4.88 17.27 17.72
C ASP A 170 4.84 18.60 16.94
N THR A 171 4.26 19.62 17.54
CA THR A 171 4.15 20.98 17.02
C THR A 171 5.49 21.70 16.86
N LYS A 172 6.58 21.16 17.44
CA LYS A 172 7.93 21.70 17.23
C LYS A 172 8.36 21.54 15.78
N GLU A 173 9.01 22.58 15.27
CA GLU A 173 9.60 22.56 13.92
C GLU A 173 10.57 21.37 13.79
N TYR A 174 10.41 20.58 12.73
CA TYR A 174 11.19 19.36 12.43
C TYR A 174 11.03 18.19 13.42
N ALA A 175 10.00 18.17 14.26
CA ALA A 175 9.77 17.01 15.11
C ALA A 175 9.47 15.75 14.27
N PRO A 176 10.04 14.59 14.62
CA PRO A 176 9.75 13.34 13.93
C PRO A 176 8.29 12.95 14.13
N SER A 177 7.73 12.25 13.14
CA SER A 177 6.43 11.61 13.30
C SER A 177 6.55 10.44 14.30
N SER A 178 5.44 10.07 14.93
CA SER A 178 5.35 8.92 15.81
C SER A 178 4.10 8.11 15.50
N VAL A 179 4.21 6.80 15.66
CA VAL A 179 3.14 5.83 15.53
C VAL A 179 2.44 5.69 16.88
N TRP A 180 1.13 5.84 16.86
CA TRP A 180 0.25 5.71 18.01
C TRP A 180 -0.78 4.63 17.75
N GLU A 181 -1.18 3.94 18.81
CA GLU A 181 -2.26 2.97 18.83
C GLU A 181 -3.40 3.53 19.67
N VAL A 182 -4.64 3.26 19.26
CA VAL A 182 -5.83 3.56 20.07
C VAL A 182 -6.85 2.45 19.89
N GLU A 183 -7.58 2.16 20.96
CA GLU A 183 -8.69 1.21 20.93
C GLU A 183 -9.80 1.71 19.98
N ARG A 184 -10.55 0.79 19.39
CA ARG A 184 -11.67 1.03 18.45
C ARG A 184 -12.66 2.11 18.91
N ARG A 185 -12.86 2.26 20.22
CA ARG A 185 -13.80 3.23 20.80
C ARG A 185 -13.16 4.60 21.09
N GLY A 186 -11.88 4.78 20.78
CA GLY A 186 -11.13 6.02 20.98
C GLY A 186 -10.49 6.16 22.37
N SER A 187 -10.58 5.13 23.21
CA SER A 187 -9.94 5.08 24.53
C SER A 187 -8.47 4.70 24.45
N HIS A 188 -7.70 5.19 25.42
CA HIS A 188 -6.30 4.82 25.67
C HIS A 188 -5.34 4.98 24.46
N PRO A 189 -5.22 6.18 23.86
CA PRO A 189 -4.19 6.40 22.84
C PRO A 189 -2.80 6.28 23.48
N VAL A 190 -1.97 5.36 22.97
CA VAL A 190 -0.60 5.12 23.43
C VAL A 190 0.40 5.28 22.29
N MET A 191 1.57 5.87 22.58
CA MET A 191 2.66 5.93 21.60
C MET A 191 3.37 4.58 21.56
N LEU A 192 3.54 4.02 20.36
CA LEU A 192 4.28 2.77 20.17
C LEU A 192 5.77 3.04 19.91
N CYS A 193 6.07 3.87 18.92
CA CYS A 193 7.44 4.19 18.51
C CYS A 193 7.48 5.45 17.62
N PRO A 194 8.67 6.03 17.36
CA PRO A 194 8.88 6.95 16.25
C PRO A 194 8.58 6.29 14.89
N GLY A 195 8.17 7.07 13.90
CA GLY A 195 7.90 6.59 12.53
C GLY A 195 6.70 7.26 11.85
N ASP A 196 6.55 7.05 10.55
CA ASP A 196 5.61 7.78 9.68
C ASP A 196 4.82 6.93 8.67
N ALA A 197 5.17 5.64 8.48
CA ALA A 197 4.32 4.69 7.76
C ALA A 197 4.30 3.32 8.45
N THR A 198 3.19 2.58 8.33
CA THR A 198 3.03 1.26 8.97
C THR A 198 2.30 0.25 8.11
N SER A 199 2.55 -1.03 8.38
CA SER A 199 1.74 -2.14 7.87
C SER A 199 1.61 -3.23 8.94
N VAL A 200 0.44 -3.88 8.99
CA VAL A 200 0.11 -4.95 9.94
C VAL A 200 -0.17 -6.24 9.17
N SER A 201 0.43 -7.33 9.64
CA SER A 201 0.30 -8.67 9.03
C SER A 201 -1.15 -9.18 9.09
N PRO A 202 -1.58 -10.04 8.16
CA PRO A 202 -2.92 -10.64 8.17
C PRO A 202 -3.30 -11.31 9.49
N ASN A 203 -2.35 -11.97 10.17
CA ASN A 203 -2.57 -12.58 11.48
C ASN A 203 -2.49 -11.61 12.67
N GLY A 204 -2.14 -10.34 12.45
CA GLY A 204 -2.06 -9.31 13.48
C GLY A 204 -0.84 -9.41 14.40
N ARG A 205 0.08 -10.35 14.16
CA ARG A 205 1.22 -10.62 15.03
C ARG A 205 2.43 -9.77 14.68
N SER A 206 2.58 -9.35 13.44
CA SER A 206 3.68 -8.51 12.98
C SER A 206 3.22 -7.12 12.57
N VAL A 207 3.95 -6.10 13.04
CA VAL A 207 3.80 -4.70 12.66
C VAL A 207 5.14 -4.17 12.17
N VAL A 208 5.18 -3.66 10.94
CA VAL A 208 6.36 -2.96 10.41
C VAL A 208 6.10 -1.47 10.42
N VAL A 209 7.11 -0.70 10.82
CA VAL A 209 7.10 0.76 10.88
C VAL A 209 8.27 1.27 10.05
N MET A 210 8.00 2.24 9.19
CA MET A 210 9.01 3.04 8.51
C MET A 210 9.30 4.29 9.35
N ASP A 211 10.58 4.60 9.48
CA ASP A 211 11.07 5.83 10.08
C ASP A 211 11.92 6.58 9.05
N SER A 212 11.34 7.63 8.46
CA SER A 212 11.98 8.50 7.49
C SER A 212 12.91 9.54 8.09
N THR A 213 13.12 9.55 9.41
CA THR A 213 14.15 10.41 10.00
C THR A 213 15.50 10.04 9.38
N PRO A 214 16.23 11.01 8.78
CA PRO A 214 17.46 10.69 8.08
C PRO A 214 18.47 10.07 9.03
N VAL A 215 18.67 8.76 8.89
CA VAL A 215 19.77 8.08 9.55
C VAL A 215 20.99 8.31 8.67
N GLN A 216 22.04 8.92 9.24
CA GLN A 216 23.36 8.97 8.58
C GLN A 216 23.98 7.57 8.67
N ALA A 217 23.46 6.61 7.90
CA ALA A 217 24.00 5.27 7.85
C ALA A 217 25.19 5.22 6.90
N SER A 218 26.26 4.54 7.31
CA SER A 218 27.47 4.36 6.49
C SER A 218 27.23 3.49 5.25
N ASP A 219 26.11 2.78 5.18
CA ASP A 219 25.71 1.91 4.08
C ASP A 219 24.84 2.62 3.02
N GLY A 220 24.51 3.90 3.21
CA GLY A 220 23.68 4.67 2.27
C GLY A 220 22.17 4.51 2.46
N THR A 221 21.73 3.80 3.50
CA THR A 221 20.32 3.71 3.90
C THR A 221 19.88 5.01 4.58
N THR A 222 18.83 5.66 4.05
CA THR A 222 18.32 6.92 4.62
C THR A 222 17.07 6.76 5.48
N VAL A 223 16.43 5.58 5.42
CA VAL A 223 15.17 5.25 6.08
C VAL A 223 15.32 3.93 6.83
N GLN A 224 15.00 3.90 8.12
CA GLN A 224 15.06 2.68 8.93
C GLN A 224 13.70 1.99 8.97
N LEU A 225 13.69 0.66 8.82
CA LEU A 225 12.51 -0.15 9.16
C LEU A 225 12.65 -0.72 10.57
N TYR A 226 11.55 -0.70 11.30
CA TYR A 226 11.40 -1.37 12.58
C TYR A 226 10.31 -2.43 12.49
N LEU A 227 10.57 -3.58 13.10
CA LEU A 227 9.61 -4.69 13.17
C LEU A 227 9.30 -4.98 14.63
N SER A 228 8.01 -5.11 14.94
CA SER A 228 7.52 -5.72 16.18
C SER A 228 6.78 -7.02 15.84
N GLN A 229 6.97 -8.04 16.69
CA GLN A 229 6.25 -9.30 16.63
C GLN A 229 5.61 -9.59 17.99
N ASP A 230 4.38 -10.12 17.98
CA ASP A 230 3.60 -10.50 19.18
C ASP A 230 3.48 -9.37 20.21
N SER A 231 3.27 -8.14 19.74
CA SER A 231 3.25 -6.92 20.58
C SER A 231 4.54 -6.70 21.39
N GLY A 232 5.65 -7.29 20.94
CA GLY A 232 6.98 -7.08 21.52
C GLY A 232 7.57 -5.71 21.19
N ALA A 233 8.78 -5.47 21.68
CA ALA A 233 9.50 -4.24 21.36
C ALA A 233 9.81 -4.14 19.85
N PHE A 234 9.75 -2.93 19.31
CA PHE A 234 10.21 -2.64 17.95
C PHE A 234 11.74 -2.75 17.89
N ALA A 235 12.24 -3.51 16.90
CA ALA A 235 13.66 -3.68 16.64
C ALA A 235 14.00 -3.31 15.20
N PRO A 236 15.18 -2.73 14.93
CA PRO A 236 15.59 -2.38 13.57
C PRO A 236 15.70 -3.66 12.73
N MET A 237 15.13 -3.60 11.52
CA MET A 237 15.20 -4.65 10.54
C MET A 237 16.35 -4.37 9.56
N ALA A 238 17.22 -5.34 9.36
CA ALA A 238 18.29 -5.24 8.37
C ALA A 238 17.72 -5.27 6.95
N LEU A 239 18.18 -4.36 6.11
CA LEU A 239 17.82 -4.28 4.69
C LEU A 239 19.08 -4.14 3.82
N PRO A 240 19.00 -4.53 2.53
CA PRO A 240 20.01 -4.14 1.57
C PRO A 240 20.11 -2.60 1.46
N PRO A 241 21.29 -2.05 1.09
CA PRO A 241 21.45 -0.62 0.85
C PRO A 241 20.45 -0.06 -0.16
N GLY A 242 19.79 1.04 0.22
CA GLY A 242 18.87 1.76 -0.64
C GLY A 242 17.87 2.61 0.13
N VAL A 243 17.03 3.32 -0.61
CA VAL A 243 15.94 4.12 -0.06
C VAL A 243 14.67 3.27 -0.04
N VAL A 244 14.06 3.16 1.14
CA VAL A 244 12.76 2.50 1.30
C VAL A 244 11.65 3.46 0.88
N SER A 245 10.74 3.01 0.02
CA SER A 245 9.65 3.82 -0.55
C SER A 245 8.26 3.35 -0.15
N ALA A 246 8.09 2.06 0.16
CA ALA A 246 6.84 1.51 0.66
C ALA A 246 7.07 0.17 1.37
N VAL A 247 6.14 -0.20 2.26
CA VAL A 247 6.19 -1.46 3.00
C VAL A 247 4.83 -2.14 3.04
N ALA A 248 4.84 -3.46 3.00
CA ALA A 248 3.71 -4.31 3.38
C ALA A 248 4.23 -5.54 4.12
N VAL A 249 3.51 -6.05 5.12
CA VAL A 249 3.95 -7.23 5.87
C VAL A 249 2.93 -8.35 5.77
N SER A 250 3.43 -9.57 5.57
CA SER A 250 2.70 -10.83 5.62
C SER A 250 3.02 -11.57 6.92
N ASP A 251 2.49 -12.77 7.09
CA ASP A 251 2.69 -13.55 8.30
C ASP A 251 4.14 -14.06 8.47
N ASP A 252 4.94 -14.06 7.40
CA ASP A 252 6.30 -14.59 7.38
C ASP A 252 7.34 -13.72 6.65
N ARG A 253 6.91 -12.67 5.93
CA ARG A 253 7.80 -11.78 5.17
C ARG A 253 7.35 -10.32 5.17
N VAL A 254 8.32 -9.42 5.08
CA VAL A 254 8.12 -7.99 4.76
C VAL A 254 8.41 -7.77 3.28
N PHE A 255 7.49 -7.15 2.57
CA PHE A 255 7.64 -6.64 1.21
C PHE A 255 8.05 -5.18 1.26
N VAL A 256 9.10 -4.85 0.51
CA VAL A 256 9.74 -3.54 0.58
C VAL A 256 9.95 -3.00 -0.82
N GLY A 257 9.38 -1.82 -1.09
CA GLY A 257 9.69 -1.02 -2.27
C GLY A 257 11.04 -0.35 -2.05
N MET A 258 12.02 -0.64 -2.90
CA MET A 258 13.41 -0.21 -2.76
C MET A 258 13.85 0.61 -3.97
N LEU A 259 14.51 1.74 -3.73
CA LEU A 259 15.30 2.46 -4.73
C LEU A 259 16.79 2.24 -4.41
N ALA A 260 17.46 1.43 -5.21
CA ALA A 260 18.88 1.14 -5.02
C ALA A 260 19.76 2.35 -5.40
N PRO A 261 20.93 2.55 -4.76
CA PRO A 261 21.78 3.72 -5.02
C PRO A 261 22.20 3.90 -6.48
N GLN A 262 22.39 2.80 -7.22
CA GLN A 262 22.73 2.80 -8.65
C GLN A 262 21.94 1.74 -9.45
N GLY A 263 20.66 1.57 -9.14
CA GLY A 263 19.81 0.57 -9.80
C GLY A 263 18.36 1.02 -9.93
N PRO A 264 17.55 0.33 -10.75
CA PRO A 264 16.14 0.64 -10.86
C PRO A 264 15.41 0.37 -9.55
N ALA A 265 14.26 1.01 -9.36
CA ALA A 265 13.40 0.63 -8.25
C ALA A 265 12.89 -0.80 -8.41
N SER A 266 12.73 -1.48 -7.28
CA SER A 266 12.31 -2.86 -7.22
C SER A 266 11.43 -3.09 -6.00
N ILE A 267 10.74 -4.21 -5.98
CA ILE A 267 10.09 -4.74 -4.79
C ILE A 267 10.84 -6.00 -4.40
N ILE A 268 11.35 -6.01 -3.17
CA ILE A 268 11.97 -7.18 -2.56
C ILE A 268 11.06 -7.75 -1.48
N SER A 269 11.30 -9.00 -1.10
CA SER A 269 10.75 -9.57 0.12
C SER A 269 11.87 -10.04 1.03
N VAL A 270 11.70 -9.83 2.32
CA VAL A 270 12.68 -10.15 3.36
C VAL A 270 11.96 -10.95 4.45
N GLY A 271 12.58 -12.01 4.97
CA GLY A 271 12.04 -12.75 6.10
C GLY A 271 11.90 -11.85 7.34
N LEU A 272 11.00 -12.19 8.26
CA LEU A 272 10.80 -11.41 9.49
C LEU A 272 12.04 -11.32 10.39
N ASP A 273 13.02 -12.22 10.19
CA ASP A 273 14.32 -12.20 10.85
C ASP A 273 15.37 -11.31 10.16
N GLY A 274 14.98 -10.62 9.08
CA GLY A 274 15.88 -9.82 8.24
C GLY A 274 16.70 -10.64 7.23
N THR A 275 16.50 -11.95 7.15
CA THR A 275 17.25 -12.83 6.25
C THR A 275 16.43 -13.23 5.01
N GLY A 276 17.05 -14.00 4.11
CA GLY A 276 16.35 -14.61 2.97
C GLY A 276 15.78 -13.59 1.99
N VAL A 277 16.49 -12.48 1.73
CA VAL A 277 16.09 -11.44 0.79
C VAL A 277 15.91 -12.03 -0.61
N THR A 278 14.73 -11.85 -1.22
CA THR A 278 14.43 -12.28 -2.59
C THR A 278 13.78 -11.16 -3.40
N PRO A 279 14.11 -11.02 -4.69
CA PRO A 279 13.39 -10.11 -5.58
C PRO A 279 11.96 -10.63 -5.81
N VAL A 280 10.98 -9.75 -5.67
CA VAL A 280 9.57 -10.04 -6.00
C VAL A 280 9.24 -9.43 -7.35
N PHE A 281 9.68 -8.20 -7.58
CA PHE A 281 9.46 -7.51 -8.84
C PHE A 281 10.60 -6.54 -9.14
N GLY A 282 11.02 -6.49 -10.40
CA GLY A 282 12.10 -5.63 -10.87
C GLY A 282 11.61 -4.27 -11.34
N ALA A 283 12.43 -3.61 -12.16
CA ALA A 283 11.98 -2.44 -12.93
C ALA A 283 10.78 -2.82 -13.82
N PRO A 284 9.86 -1.89 -14.09
CA PRO A 284 8.86 -2.05 -15.15
C PRO A 284 9.49 -2.59 -16.45
N SER A 285 8.83 -3.55 -17.09
CA SER A 285 9.32 -4.18 -18.32
C SER A 285 9.38 -3.22 -19.52
N ASP A 286 8.68 -2.09 -19.42
CA ASP A 286 8.70 -1.00 -20.40
C ASP A 286 9.93 -0.08 -20.27
N GLY A 287 10.80 -0.33 -19.28
CA GLY A 287 12.05 0.40 -19.07
C GLY A 287 11.88 1.76 -18.39
N SER A 288 10.67 2.13 -17.97
CA SER A 288 10.43 3.36 -17.20
C SER A 288 11.17 3.34 -15.87
N GLN A 289 11.77 4.47 -15.48
CA GLN A 289 12.18 4.64 -14.09
C GLN A 289 10.93 4.86 -13.26
N THR A 290 10.78 4.09 -12.19
CA THR A 290 9.59 4.09 -11.36
C THR A 290 9.98 4.20 -9.89
N THR A 291 9.09 4.70 -9.04
CA THR A 291 9.13 4.47 -7.59
C THR A 291 7.90 3.68 -7.14
N TRP A 292 8.05 2.86 -6.10
CA TRP A 292 6.95 2.04 -5.57
C TRP A 292 6.37 2.72 -4.32
N GLY A 293 5.33 3.54 -4.50
CA GLY A 293 4.82 4.42 -3.44
C GLY A 293 3.77 3.78 -2.52
N VAL A 294 3.11 2.70 -2.95
CA VAL A 294 2.08 2.02 -2.15
C VAL A 294 2.17 0.51 -2.38
N LEU A 295 2.18 -0.26 -1.29
CA LEU A 295 2.09 -1.72 -1.30
C LEU A 295 0.88 -2.17 -0.48
N ARG A 296 0.04 -3.05 -1.04
CA ARG A 296 -1.15 -3.59 -0.37
C ARG A 296 -1.22 -5.10 -0.55
N LEU A 297 -0.94 -5.83 0.51
CA LEU A 297 -1.06 -7.28 0.55
C LEU A 297 -2.54 -7.68 0.53
N SER A 298 -2.89 -8.71 -0.24
CA SER A 298 -4.23 -9.30 -0.19
C SER A 298 -4.47 -10.00 1.15
N PRO A 299 -5.72 -10.05 1.66
CA PRO A 299 -6.03 -10.73 2.91
C PRO A 299 -5.60 -12.20 2.95
N ASP A 300 -5.59 -12.87 1.79
CA ASP A 300 -5.15 -14.27 1.64
C ASP A 300 -3.62 -14.41 1.49
N GLY A 301 -2.86 -13.32 1.52
CA GLY A 301 -1.40 -13.30 1.38
C GLY A 301 -0.87 -13.73 0.01
N SER A 302 -1.75 -13.94 -0.99
CA SER A 302 -1.36 -14.51 -2.28
C SER A 302 -1.02 -13.47 -3.37
N ARG A 303 -1.34 -12.19 -3.13
CA ARG A 303 -1.14 -11.09 -4.06
C ARG A 303 -0.64 -9.84 -3.35
N LEU A 304 0.14 -9.07 -4.09
CA LEU A 304 0.56 -7.73 -3.68
C LEU A 304 0.11 -6.75 -4.75
N ALA A 305 -0.76 -5.82 -4.40
CA ALA A 305 -1.07 -4.68 -5.26
C ALA A 305 -0.03 -3.59 -4.99
N ALA A 306 0.54 -3.02 -6.04
CA ALA A 306 1.58 -2.01 -5.97
C ALA A 306 1.20 -0.80 -6.83
N ALA A 307 1.53 0.40 -6.33
CA ALA A 307 1.49 1.62 -7.13
C ALA A 307 2.90 1.98 -7.61
N SER A 308 3.08 2.13 -8.91
CA SER A 308 4.30 2.68 -9.51
C SER A 308 4.05 4.10 -9.99
N THR A 309 4.94 5.04 -9.66
CA THR A 309 4.96 6.36 -10.31
C THR A 309 6.16 6.42 -11.25
N GLY A 310 5.87 6.57 -12.54
CA GLY A 310 6.89 6.66 -13.59
C GLY A 310 7.50 8.06 -13.71
N ASP A 311 8.64 8.13 -14.39
CA ASP A 311 9.29 9.38 -14.82
C ASP A 311 8.45 10.17 -15.84
N ASP A 312 7.47 9.52 -16.46
CA ASP A 312 6.49 10.14 -17.34
C ASP A 312 5.34 10.86 -16.61
N GLY A 313 5.40 10.93 -15.26
CA GLY A 313 4.45 11.67 -14.43
C GLY A 313 3.15 10.93 -14.13
N TYR A 314 3.09 9.65 -14.47
CA TYR A 314 1.88 8.83 -14.44
C TYR A 314 1.96 7.70 -13.41
N SER A 315 0.92 7.54 -12.60
CA SER A 315 0.79 6.46 -11.62
C SER A 315 0.08 5.25 -12.20
N ARG A 316 0.60 4.04 -11.96
CA ARG A 316 0.03 2.79 -12.47
C ARG A 316 -0.18 1.79 -11.34
N VAL A 317 -1.09 0.84 -11.57
CA VAL A 317 -1.38 -0.24 -10.63
C VAL A 317 -0.81 -1.54 -11.18
N SER A 318 -0.08 -2.26 -10.34
CA SER A 318 0.39 -3.61 -10.64
C SER A 318 -0.17 -4.59 -9.63
N ILE A 319 -0.65 -5.75 -10.08
CA ILE A 319 -0.97 -6.90 -9.21
C ILE A 319 0.13 -7.94 -9.40
N LEU A 320 0.85 -8.21 -8.32
CA LEU A 320 1.98 -9.13 -8.30
C LEU A 320 1.57 -10.44 -7.62
N ARG A 321 1.93 -11.57 -8.23
CA ARG A 321 1.74 -12.89 -7.64
C ARG A 321 2.89 -13.24 -6.70
N LEU A 322 2.56 -13.48 -5.44
CA LEU A 322 3.54 -13.92 -4.45
C LEU A 322 3.81 -15.42 -4.63
N GLY A 323 5.08 -15.81 -4.73
CA GLY A 323 5.52 -17.16 -5.07
C GLY A 323 5.89 -17.39 -6.55
N GLY A 324 5.94 -16.31 -7.35
CA GLY A 324 6.33 -16.35 -8.76
C GLY A 324 5.15 -16.14 -9.70
N GLY A 325 5.39 -15.44 -10.82
CA GLY A 325 4.37 -15.11 -11.82
C GLY A 325 4.65 -13.78 -12.51
N ALA A 326 3.96 -13.52 -13.62
CA ALA A 326 4.03 -12.25 -14.31
C ALA A 326 3.28 -11.14 -13.56
N GLU A 327 3.72 -9.91 -13.76
CA GLU A 327 2.99 -8.70 -13.41
C GLU A 327 1.66 -8.64 -14.17
N ILE A 328 0.59 -8.25 -13.48
CA ILE A 328 -0.71 -7.99 -14.08
C ILE A 328 -1.00 -6.50 -13.95
N ARG A 329 -1.25 -5.82 -15.08
CA ARG A 329 -1.65 -4.41 -15.12
C ARG A 329 -3.15 -4.31 -15.44
N PRO A 330 -4.01 -4.01 -14.46
CA PRO A 330 -5.45 -3.93 -14.67
C PRO A 330 -5.92 -2.56 -15.21
N ASP A 331 -5.09 -1.53 -15.10
CA ASP A 331 -5.42 -0.19 -15.61
C ASP A 331 -5.35 -0.12 -17.14
N SER A 332 -6.20 0.74 -17.69
CA SER A 332 -6.24 1.00 -19.14
C SER A 332 -5.69 2.36 -19.54
N ARG A 333 -5.45 3.24 -18.55
CA ARG A 333 -5.09 4.66 -18.72
C ARG A 333 -4.20 5.13 -17.57
N ARG A 334 -3.52 6.24 -17.81
CA ARG A 334 -2.22 6.55 -17.22
C ARG A 334 -2.19 6.97 -15.75
N ASP A 335 -3.32 7.22 -15.07
CA ASP A 335 -3.31 7.44 -13.61
C ASP A 335 -4.24 6.46 -12.89
N ALA A 336 -3.64 5.56 -12.11
CA ALA A 336 -4.32 4.55 -11.33
C ALA A 336 -3.70 4.39 -9.93
N TYR A 337 -4.57 4.28 -8.91
CA TYR A 337 -4.17 4.25 -7.51
C TYR A 337 -4.86 3.09 -6.76
N PRO A 338 -4.11 2.09 -6.25
CA PRO A 338 -4.69 0.95 -5.57
C PRO A 338 -5.21 1.36 -4.19
N ARG A 339 -6.49 1.07 -3.91
CA ARG A 339 -7.16 1.48 -2.66
C ARG A 339 -7.17 0.37 -1.63
N CYS A 340 -7.73 -0.79 -1.98
CA CYS A 340 -7.80 -1.93 -1.07
C CYS A 340 -8.22 -3.21 -1.80
N TRP A 341 -7.94 -4.35 -1.18
CA TRP A 341 -8.54 -5.62 -1.55
C TRP A 341 -9.90 -5.77 -0.86
N ASN A 342 -10.81 -6.51 -1.50
CA ASN A 342 -12.06 -6.89 -0.88
C ASN A 342 -11.85 -7.91 0.27
N SER A 343 -12.92 -8.19 1.02
CA SER A 343 -12.88 -8.99 2.25
C SER A 343 -12.19 -10.35 2.10
N ASN A 344 -12.35 -11.02 0.96
CA ASN A 344 -11.77 -12.33 0.69
C ASN A 344 -10.53 -12.30 -0.24
N GLY A 345 -10.06 -11.11 -0.64
CA GLY A 345 -8.90 -10.97 -1.53
C GLY A 345 -9.12 -11.37 -2.99
N THR A 346 -10.37 -11.53 -3.44
CA THR A 346 -10.71 -11.85 -4.84
C THR A 346 -10.62 -10.63 -5.74
N TYR A 347 -11.00 -9.45 -5.25
CA TYR A 347 -11.03 -8.22 -6.03
C TYR A 347 -10.10 -7.16 -5.46
N LEU A 348 -9.40 -6.46 -6.34
CA LEU A 348 -8.72 -5.20 -6.04
C LEU A 348 -9.65 -4.04 -6.42
N TYR A 349 -9.81 -3.10 -5.50
CA TYR A 349 -10.39 -1.79 -5.76
C TYR A 349 -9.28 -0.77 -6.00
N TYR A 350 -9.43 0.01 -7.07
CA TYR A 350 -8.49 1.07 -7.43
C TYR A 350 -9.25 2.25 -8.05
N VAL A 351 -8.69 3.44 -7.90
CA VAL A 351 -9.20 4.64 -8.57
C VAL A 351 -8.42 4.83 -9.85
N GLU A 352 -9.12 5.14 -10.93
CA GLU A 352 -8.52 5.57 -12.21
C GLU A 352 -8.96 7.00 -12.52
N GLY A 353 -8.05 7.78 -13.11
CA GLY A 353 -8.23 9.21 -13.41
C GLY A 353 -7.63 10.12 -12.33
N ASN A 354 -7.41 11.39 -12.70
CA ASN A 354 -6.75 12.37 -11.86
C ASN A 354 -7.48 13.72 -11.83
N GLN A 355 -8.20 13.98 -10.74
CA GLN A 355 -8.94 15.23 -10.57
C GLN A 355 -8.02 16.47 -10.59
N PHE A 356 -6.78 16.35 -10.12
CA PHE A 356 -5.81 17.46 -10.17
C PHE A 356 -5.40 17.84 -11.60
N GLN A 357 -5.58 16.93 -12.55
CA GLN A 357 -5.39 17.17 -13.98
C GLN A 357 -6.72 17.50 -14.70
N GLY A 358 -7.81 17.69 -13.96
CA GLY A 358 -9.15 17.96 -14.51
C GLY A 358 -9.84 16.73 -15.11
N GLU A 359 -9.34 15.53 -14.83
CA GLU A 359 -9.95 14.27 -15.26
C GLU A 359 -10.99 13.78 -14.25
N ALA A 360 -12.07 13.17 -14.75
CA ALA A 360 -13.01 12.48 -13.87
C ALA A 360 -12.33 11.28 -13.23
N THR A 361 -12.60 11.04 -11.95
CA THR A 361 -12.12 9.85 -11.26
C THR A 361 -13.19 8.75 -11.28
N THR A 362 -12.78 7.48 -11.29
CA THR A 362 -13.71 6.35 -11.19
C THR A 362 -13.13 5.29 -10.29
N LEU A 363 -13.92 4.83 -9.32
CA LEU A 363 -13.61 3.65 -8.52
C LEU A 363 -13.94 2.40 -9.34
N TYR A 364 -12.91 1.65 -9.69
CA TYR A 364 -13.01 0.36 -10.34
C TYR A 364 -12.83 -0.77 -9.34
N ARG A 365 -13.42 -1.92 -9.66
CA ARG A 365 -13.00 -3.22 -9.15
C ARG A 365 -12.46 -4.08 -10.27
N VAL A 366 -11.50 -4.94 -9.97
CA VAL A 366 -10.93 -5.93 -10.91
C VAL A 366 -10.63 -7.21 -10.14
N GLU A 367 -10.75 -8.36 -10.80
CA GLU A 367 -10.34 -9.64 -10.21
C GLU A 367 -8.83 -9.69 -10.00
N LYS A 368 -8.36 -10.53 -9.07
CA LYS A 368 -6.94 -10.66 -8.71
C LYS A 368 -6.04 -11.23 -9.81
N ASP A 369 -6.63 -11.60 -10.94
CA ASP A 369 -5.98 -11.99 -12.19
C ASP A 369 -6.02 -10.90 -13.28
N GLY A 370 -6.58 -9.72 -12.97
CA GLY A 370 -6.70 -8.58 -13.89
C GLY A 370 -7.94 -8.60 -14.77
N LEU A 371 -8.77 -9.66 -14.71
CA LEU A 371 -9.97 -9.78 -15.52
C LEU A 371 -11.19 -9.17 -14.82
N GLY A 372 -12.30 -9.10 -15.55
CA GLY A 372 -13.60 -8.72 -14.97
C GLY A 372 -13.68 -7.28 -14.45
N ARG A 373 -12.85 -6.37 -14.98
CA ARG A 373 -12.85 -4.95 -14.61
C ARG A 373 -14.25 -4.34 -14.72
N LYS A 374 -14.70 -3.69 -13.64
CA LYS A 374 -16.03 -3.05 -13.55
C LYS A 374 -15.96 -1.72 -12.81
N ALA A 375 -16.54 -0.67 -13.39
CA ALA A 375 -16.76 0.61 -12.71
C ALA A 375 -17.83 0.45 -11.62
N LEU A 376 -17.55 0.97 -10.42
CA LEU A 376 -18.48 0.95 -9.29
C LEU A 376 -19.07 2.33 -9.00
N VAL A 377 -18.22 3.35 -8.95
CA VAL A 377 -18.59 4.72 -8.62
C VAL A 377 -17.85 5.65 -9.55
N VAL A 378 -18.57 6.53 -10.23
CA VAL A 378 -17.99 7.57 -11.08
C VAL A 378 -18.01 8.87 -10.27
N GLY A 379 -16.83 9.46 -10.09
CA GLY A 379 -16.63 10.74 -9.43
C GLY A 379 -16.78 11.91 -10.40
N GLY A 380 -16.91 13.11 -9.82
CA GLY A 380 -16.90 14.36 -10.56
C GLY A 380 -15.54 14.68 -11.22
N ARG A 381 -15.53 15.76 -12.01
CA ARG A 381 -14.33 16.40 -12.54
C ARG A 381 -13.86 17.50 -11.59
#